data_AF-A0A2Z6DVR3-F1
#
_entry.id   AF-A0A2Z6DVR3-F1
#
_cell.length_a   1.000
_cell.length_b   1.000
_cell.length_c   1.000
_cell.angle_alpha   90.00
_cell.angle_beta   90.00
_cell.angle_gamma   90.00
#
_symmetry.space_group_name_H-M   'P 1'
#
loop_
_entity.id
_entity.type
_entity.pdbx_description
1 polymer ?
#
loop_
_entity_poly.entity_id
_entity_poly.type
_entity_poly.pdbx_seq_one_letter_code
_entity_poly.pdbx_strand_id
1 'polypeptide(L)'
;MQPVWVDPDDAPELTDAFFERADEYIGDRLIHRGRDRSESQQVAVTVLFDAEVVRAFQTTGKDWQARMNAALKDWLKTHSPA
;
A
#
# COMPACT_ATOMS: atom_id res chain seq x y z
N MET A 1 19.71 -40.81 -8.51
CA MET A 1 18.85 -40.17 -7.49
C MET A 1 17.49 -39.99 -8.13
N GLN A 2 16.45 -40.65 -7.62
CA GLN A 2 15.08 -40.48 -8.12
C GLN A 2 14.52 -39.15 -7.58
N PRO A 3 13.67 -38.42 -8.32
CA PRO A 3 13.01 -37.22 -7.81
C PRO A 3 12.10 -37.61 -6.64
N VAL A 4 12.18 -36.85 -5.54
CA VAL A 4 11.24 -36.95 -4.43
C VAL A 4 9.85 -36.63 -4.97
N TRP A 5 8.96 -37.62 -4.98
CA TRP A 5 7.56 -37.40 -5.33
C TRP A 5 6.95 -36.54 -4.22
N VAL A 6 6.45 -35.37 -4.62
CA VAL A 6 5.72 -34.46 -3.74
C VAL A 6 4.24 -34.77 -3.94
N ASP A 7 3.54 -35.10 -2.86
CA ASP A 7 2.11 -35.38 -2.87
C ASP A 7 1.37 -34.10 -3.32
N PRO A 8 0.51 -34.14 -4.34
CA PRO A 8 -0.29 -33.00 -4.77
C PRO A 8 -1.18 -32.41 -3.67
N ASP A 9 -1.52 -33.21 -2.65
CA ASP A 9 -2.32 -32.82 -1.50
C ASP A 9 -1.45 -32.40 -0.29
N ASP A 10 -0.11 -32.43 -0.39
CA ASP A 10 0.77 -31.94 0.67
C ASP A 10 0.65 -30.42 0.75
N ALA A 11 0.07 -29.94 1.85
CA ALA A 11 -0.13 -28.52 2.07
C ALA A 11 1.23 -27.82 2.25
N PRO A 12 1.40 -26.61 1.70
CA PRO A 12 2.63 -25.85 1.90
C PRO A 12 2.83 -25.55 3.40
N GLU A 13 4.09 -25.53 3.83
CA GLU A 13 4.45 -25.15 5.19
C GLU A 13 3.90 -23.76 5.55
N LEU A 14 3.28 -23.66 6.73
CA LEU A 14 2.75 -22.41 7.27
C LEU A 14 3.89 -21.53 7.77
N THR A 15 4.61 -20.91 6.83
CA THR A 15 5.71 -19.99 7.13
C THR A 15 5.22 -18.69 7.78
N ASP A 16 6.10 -17.95 8.45
CA ASP A 16 5.75 -16.63 9.01
C ASP A 16 5.15 -15.66 7.97
N ALA A 17 5.59 -15.75 6.71
CA ALA A 17 5.06 -14.96 5.60
C ALA A 17 3.60 -15.31 5.24
N PHE A 18 3.15 -16.54 5.52
CA PHE A 18 1.74 -16.93 5.40
C PHE A 18 0.92 -16.23 6.48
N PHE A 19 1.37 -16.25 7.73
CA PHE A 19 0.67 -15.62 8.86
C PHE A 19 0.64 -14.09 8.77
N GLU A 20 1.65 -13.43 8.19
CA GLU A 20 1.62 -11.97 7.98
C GLU A 20 0.49 -11.50 7.06
N ARG A 21 0.08 -12.36 6.11
CA ARG A 21 -0.92 -12.04 5.07
C ARG A 21 -2.28 -12.67 5.34
N ALA A 22 -2.33 -13.67 6.21
CA ALA A 22 -3.54 -14.41 6.49
C ALA A 22 -4.54 -13.57 7.30
N ASP A 23 -5.81 -13.70 6.93
CA ASP A 23 -6.92 -13.31 7.79
C ASP A 23 -7.03 -14.31 8.95
N GLU A 24 -6.95 -13.82 10.18
CA GLU A 24 -7.09 -14.62 11.40
C GLU A 24 -8.56 -14.69 11.81
N TYR A 25 -9.08 -15.91 12.00
CA TYR A 25 -10.46 -16.20 12.38
C TYR A 25 -10.53 -17.02 13.67
N ILE A 26 -11.54 -16.79 14.51
CA ILE A 26 -11.97 -17.70 15.58
C ILE A 26 -13.41 -18.13 15.29
N GLY A 27 -13.58 -19.39 14.89
CA GLY A 27 -14.86 -19.87 14.33
C GLY A 27 -15.21 -19.08 13.07
N ASP A 28 -16.44 -18.58 12.98
CA ASP A 28 -16.89 -17.75 11.84
C ASP A 28 -16.54 -16.26 11.99
N ARG A 29 -15.79 -15.88 13.05
CA ARG A 29 -15.50 -14.48 13.36
C ARG A 29 -14.08 -14.09 12.95
N LEU A 30 -13.97 -13.15 12.02
CA LEU A 30 -12.71 -12.49 11.67
C LEU A 30 -12.21 -11.64 12.85
N ILE A 31 -11.02 -11.96 13.36
CA ILE A 31 -10.40 -11.27 14.50
C ILE A 31 -9.26 -10.35 14.07
N HIS A 32 -8.50 -10.72 13.04
CA HIS A 32 -7.48 -9.87 12.44
C HIS A 32 -7.57 -10.01 10.93
N ARG A 33 -7.83 -8.91 10.21
CA ARG A 33 -7.68 -8.94 8.76
C ARG A 33 -6.19 -8.94 8.45
N GLY A 34 -5.73 -9.90 7.67
CA GLY A 34 -4.41 -9.93 7.07
C GLY A 34 -4.15 -8.57 6.43
N ARG A 35 -3.02 -7.97 6.78
CA ARG A 35 -2.67 -6.66 6.24
C ARG A 35 -2.37 -6.86 4.76
N ASP A 36 -3.31 -6.50 3.91
CA ASP A 36 -2.95 -5.95 2.61
C ASP A 36 -2.16 -4.68 2.92
N ARG A 37 -0.84 -4.83 3.02
CA ARG A 37 0.10 -3.72 2.87
C ARG A 37 -0.19 -3.19 1.47
N SER A 38 -1.16 -2.28 1.34
CA SER A 38 -1.29 -1.41 0.19
C SER A 38 0.12 -0.97 -0.14
N GLU A 39 0.66 -1.44 -1.28
CA GLU A 39 2.04 -1.14 -1.72
C GLU A 39 2.27 0.38 -1.82
N SER A 40 1.18 1.16 -1.78
CA SER A 40 1.16 2.61 -1.72
C SER A 40 0.78 3.11 -0.32
N GLN A 41 1.66 2.92 0.66
CA GLN A 41 1.47 3.52 1.98
C GLN A 41 1.69 5.03 1.90
N GLN A 42 0.63 5.82 2.09
CA GLN A 42 0.75 7.28 2.21
C GLN A 42 1.39 7.60 3.58
N VAL A 43 2.45 8.39 3.57
CA VAL A 43 3.12 8.85 4.80
C VAL A 43 2.59 10.24 5.16
N ALA A 44 2.03 10.38 6.35
CA ALA A 44 1.61 11.68 6.87
C ALA A 44 2.84 12.46 7.34
N VAL A 45 3.13 13.57 6.67
CA VAL A 45 4.22 14.50 7.02
C VAL A 45 3.69 15.93 7.03
N THR A 46 4.27 16.77 7.89
CA THR A 46 3.98 18.21 7.91
C THR A 46 4.93 18.92 6.95
N VAL A 47 4.42 19.38 5.81
CA VAL A 47 5.17 20.14 4.80
C VAL A 47 4.52 21.51 4.64
N LEU A 48 5.34 22.55 4.55
CA LEU A 48 4.89 23.91 4.26
C LEU A 48 4.87 24.12 2.75
N PHE A 49 3.74 24.63 2.25
CA PHE A 49 3.56 25.01 0.86
C PHE A 49 3.19 26.48 0.77
N ASP A 50 3.52 27.13 -0.34
CA ASP A 50 3.08 28.49 -0.60
C ASP A 50 1.55 28.57 -0.68
N ALA A 51 1.00 29.66 -0.12
CA ALA A 51 -0.43 29.85 -0.03
C ALA A 51 -1.12 29.89 -1.41
N GLU A 52 -0.43 30.41 -2.44
CA GLU A 52 -0.95 30.45 -3.80
C GLU A 52 -1.09 29.05 -4.40
N VAL A 53 -0.14 28.16 -4.16
CA VAL A 53 -0.15 26.77 -4.65
C VAL A 53 -1.33 26.03 -4.01
N VAL A 54 -1.44 26.12 -2.68
CA VAL A 54 -2.55 25.47 -1.95
C VAL A 54 -3.90 26.00 -2.42
N ARG A 55 -4.05 27.31 -2.59
CA ARG A 55 -5.29 27.91 -3.10
C ARG A 55 -5.61 27.43 -4.52
N ALA A 56 -4.63 27.39 -5.42
CA ALA A 56 -4.82 26.93 -6.79
C ALA A 56 -5.34 25.49 -6.85
N PHE A 57 -4.84 24.60 -5.98
CA PHE A 57 -5.39 23.26 -5.89
C PHE A 57 -6.77 23.25 -5.21
N GLN A 58 -6.99 23.99 -4.12
CA GLN A 58 -8.28 24.02 -3.42
C GLN A 58 -9.47 24.41 -4.30
N THR A 59 -9.28 25.32 -5.27
CA THR A 59 -10.34 25.69 -6.23
C THR A 59 -10.80 24.52 -7.10
N THR A 60 -9.98 23.47 -7.24
CA THR A 60 -10.33 22.27 -8.01
C THR A 60 -11.41 21.42 -7.31
N GLY A 61 -11.65 21.61 -6.00
CA GLY A 61 -12.73 20.97 -5.25
C GLY A 61 -12.28 19.90 -4.24
N LYS A 62 -13.21 18.99 -3.91
CA LYS A 62 -13.14 18.05 -2.77
C LYS A 62 -11.86 17.20 -2.68
N ASP A 63 -11.23 16.89 -3.81
CA ASP A 63 -10.06 15.99 -3.90
C ASP A 63 -8.74 16.73 -4.25
N TRP A 64 -8.65 18.02 -3.92
CA TRP A 64 -7.49 18.84 -4.29
C TRP A 64 -6.16 18.30 -3.75
N GLN A 65 -6.15 17.69 -2.56
CA GLN A 65 -4.94 17.09 -1.99
C GLN A 65 -4.46 15.88 -2.80
N ALA A 66 -5.39 15.02 -3.24
CA ALA A 66 -5.06 13.88 -4.08
C ALA A 66 -4.53 14.34 -5.46
N ARG A 67 -5.09 15.41 -6.02
CA ARG A 67 -4.59 16.03 -7.26
C ARG A 67 -3.20 16.65 -7.09
N MET A 68 -2.96 17.33 -5.97
CA MET A 68 -1.64 17.87 -5.64
C MET A 68 -0.60 16.75 -5.53
N ASN A 69 -0.94 15.65 -4.85
CA ASN A 69 -0.07 14.47 -4.79
C ASN A 69 0.19 13.85 -6.17
N ALA A 70 -0.84 13.75 -7.02
CA ALA A 70 -0.68 13.26 -8.40
C ALA A 70 0.25 14.16 -9.24
N ALA A 71 0.14 15.49 -9.09
CA ALA A 71 1.03 16.44 -9.75
C ALA A 71 2.48 16.28 -9.29
N LEU A 72 2.72 16.10 -7.98
CA LEU A 72 4.07 15.82 -7.45
C LEU A 72 4.63 14.50 -8.00
N LYS A 73 3.82 13.45 -8.08
CA LYS A 73 4.22 12.18 -8.71
C LYS A 73 4.58 12.36 -10.18
N ASP A 74 3.83 13.17 -10.90
CA ASP A 74 4.09 13.42 -12.32
C ASP A 74 5.38 14.23 -12.53
N TRP A 75 5.60 15.25 -11.70
CA TRP A 75 6.83 16.02 -11.69
C TRP A 75 8.06 15.13 -11.48
N LEU A 76 7.98 14.17 -10.55
CA LEU A 76 9.06 13.20 -10.26
C LEU A 76 9.38 12.24 -11.42
N LYS A 77 8.48 12.05 -12.41
CA LYS A 77 8.79 11.24 -13.60
C LYS A 77 9.78 11.94 -14.54
N THR A 78 9.79 13.27 -14.50
CA THR A 78 10.54 14.12 -15.43
C THR A 78 11.66 14.90 -14.76
N HIS A 79 11.66 14.94 -13.42
CA HIS A 79 12.62 15.70 -12.62
C HIS A 79 13.18 14.83 -11.50
N SER A 80 14.46 15.02 -11.20
CA SER A 80 15.09 14.46 -10.00
C SER A 80 15.15 15.54 -8.92
N PRO A 81 14.63 15.28 -7.71
CA PRO A 81 14.85 16.17 -6.58
C PRO A 81 16.36 16.18 -6.25
N ALA A 82 16.89 17.37 -5.96
CA ALA A 82 18.32 17.59 -5.67
C ALA A 82 18.71 17.12 -4.26
#